data_AF-A0A453JDM0-F1
#
_entry.id   AF-A0A453JDM0-F1
#
_cell.length_a   1.000
_cell.length_b   1.000
_cell.length_c   1.000
_cell.angle_alpha   90.00
_cell.angle_beta   90.00
_cell.angle_gamma   90.00
#
_symmetry.space_group_name_H-M   'P 1'
#
loop_
_entity.id
_entity.type
_entity.pdbx_description
1 polymer ?
#
loop_
_entity_poly.entity_id
_entity_poly.type
_entity_poly.pdbx_seq_one_letter_code
_entity_poly.pdbx_strand_id
1 'polypeptide(L)'
;ELAHGHAPFSKYPPMKVLLMTLQNAPPGLDYDRDRKFSKSFKEMVAMCLVKDQTKRPTAEKLLKHSFFKNTKAPQLTVKSILTDLPPLWDRVKALQQKDAAHLASSEQEALSMV
;
A
#
# COMPACT_ATOMS: atom_id res chain seq x y z
N GLU A 1 1.12 3.11 -0.19
CA GLU A 1 0.64 1.85 0.42
C GLU A 1 1.73 1.13 1.19
N LEU A 2 2.68 0.45 0.54
CA LEU A 2 3.72 -0.33 1.26
C LEU A 2 4.52 0.48 2.31
N ALA A 3 4.70 1.78 2.09
CA ALA A 3 5.39 2.66 3.04
C ALA A 3 4.54 2.99 4.30
N HIS A 4 3.25 3.28 4.12
CA HIS A 4 2.38 3.86 5.16
C HIS A 4 1.26 2.92 5.63
N GLY A 5 1.12 1.76 5.01
CA GLY A 5 0.04 0.79 5.27
C GLY A 5 -1.28 1.11 4.56
N HIS A 6 -1.43 2.29 3.95
CA HIS A 6 -2.64 2.69 3.24
C HIS A 6 -2.32 3.55 2.01
N ALA A 7 -3.32 3.72 1.14
CA ALA A 7 -3.24 4.60 -0.03
C ALA A 7 -3.30 6.08 0.41
N PRO A 8 -2.74 7.02 -0.39
CA PRO A 8 -3.09 8.42 -0.25
C PRO A 8 -4.61 8.60 -0.30
N PHE A 9 -5.15 9.47 0.55
CA PHE A 9 -6.59 9.81 0.58
C PHE A 9 -7.55 8.68 0.97
N SER A 10 -7.07 7.51 1.43
CA SER A 10 -7.91 6.34 1.79
C SER A 10 -9.00 6.61 2.84
N LYS A 11 -8.89 7.69 3.61
CA LYS A 11 -9.88 8.11 4.61
C LYS A 11 -11.10 8.87 4.06
N TYR A 12 -11.12 9.17 2.76
CA TYR A 12 -12.18 9.97 2.14
C TYR A 12 -13.09 9.11 1.26
N PRO A 13 -14.37 9.52 1.05
CA PRO A 13 -15.27 8.84 0.13
C PRO A 13 -14.73 8.82 -1.32
N PRO A 14 -15.07 7.80 -2.14
CA PRO A 14 -14.49 7.61 -3.48
C PRO A 14 -14.58 8.86 -4.39
N MET A 15 -15.71 9.56 -4.38
CA MET A 15 -15.89 10.78 -5.17
C MET A 15 -14.91 11.90 -4.77
N LYS A 16 -14.66 12.05 -3.46
CA LYS A 16 -13.70 13.03 -2.95
C LYS A 16 -12.26 12.65 -3.32
N VAL A 17 -11.93 11.35 -3.28
CA VAL A 17 -10.61 10.85 -3.69
C VAL A 17 -10.36 11.13 -5.17
N LEU A 18 -11.35 10.90 -6.04
CA LEU A 18 -11.24 11.20 -7.47
C LEU A 18 -10.95 12.69 -7.69
N LEU A 19 -11.75 13.56 -7.06
CA LEU A 19 -11.59 15.01 -7.22
C LEU A 19 -10.22 15.50 -6.72
N MET A 20 -9.80 15.05 -5.52
CA MET A 20 -8.48 15.36 -4.97
C MET A 20 -7.35 14.84 -5.88
N THR A 21 -7.53 13.66 -6.48
CA THR A 21 -6.57 13.08 -7.43
C THR A 21 -6.50 13.86 -8.73
N LEU A 22 -7.55 14.55 -9.15
CA LEU A 22 -7.51 15.39 -10.36
C LEU A 22 -6.94 16.78 -10.07
N GLN A 23 -7.36 17.41 -8.97
CA GLN A 23 -7.13 18.83 -8.71
C GLN A 23 -5.86 19.13 -7.90
N ASN A 24 -5.50 18.28 -6.94
CA ASN A 24 -4.35 18.57 -6.07
C ASN A 24 -3.03 18.20 -6.76
N ALA A 25 -1.93 18.74 -6.24
CA ALA A 25 -0.59 18.25 -6.56
C ALA A 25 -0.50 16.73 -6.32
N PRO A 26 0.34 15.99 -7.09
CA PRO A 26 0.53 14.58 -6.86
C PRO A 26 0.94 14.29 -5.41
N PRO A 27 0.41 13.22 -4.79
CA PRO A 27 0.87 12.82 -3.47
C PRO A 27 2.33 12.37 -3.54
N GLY A 28 3.05 12.50 -2.43
CA GLY A 28 4.44 12.10 -2.32
C GLY A 28 4.80 11.76 -0.87
N LEU A 29 6.02 11.28 -0.68
CA LEU A 29 6.61 11.08 0.64
C LEU A 29 7.25 12.38 1.10
N ASP A 30 6.93 12.83 2.31
CA ASP A 30 7.39 14.11 2.84
C ASP A 30 8.83 13.99 3.39
N TYR A 31 9.70 14.97 3.12
CA TYR A 31 11.09 14.85 3.56
C TYR A 31 11.24 14.86 5.08
N ASP A 32 10.41 15.64 5.78
CA ASP A 32 10.47 15.84 7.22
C ASP A 32 9.67 14.80 8.01
N ARG A 33 8.48 14.43 7.54
CA ARG A 33 7.61 13.44 8.21
C ARG A 33 8.05 12.01 7.92
N ASP A 34 8.60 11.76 6.73
CA ASP A 34 8.95 10.41 6.27
C ASP A 34 10.46 10.15 6.37
N ARG A 35 11.14 10.67 7.40
CA ARG A 35 12.61 10.56 7.60
C ARG A 35 13.14 9.13 7.63
N LYS A 36 12.31 8.16 8.02
CA LYS A 36 12.67 6.73 8.02
C LYS A 36 12.95 6.15 6.64
N PHE A 37 12.50 6.83 5.56
CA PHE A 37 12.74 6.36 4.21
C PHE A 37 13.91 7.07 3.54
N SER A 38 14.66 6.31 2.75
CA SER A 38 15.80 6.83 2.01
C SER A 38 15.37 7.87 0.96
N LYS A 39 16.26 8.83 0.68
CA LYS A 39 16.06 9.83 -0.38
C LYS A 39 15.75 9.17 -1.73
N SER A 40 16.50 8.13 -2.09
CA SER A 40 16.30 7.37 -3.33
C SER A 40 14.90 6.72 -3.41
N PHE A 41 14.34 6.25 -2.30
CA PHE A 41 12.96 5.75 -2.29
C PHE A 41 11.94 6.86 -2.54
N LYS A 42 12.10 8.03 -1.90
CA LYS A 42 11.20 9.18 -2.08
C LYS A 42 11.24 9.69 -3.53
N GLU A 43 12.43 9.79 -4.12
CA GLU A 43 12.63 10.18 -5.52
C GLU A 43 11.98 9.17 -6.47
N MET A 44 12.18 7.87 -6.24
CA MET A 44 11.56 6.80 -7.03
C MET A 44 10.03 6.92 -7.05
N VAL A 45 9.40 7.11 -5.88
CA VAL A 45 7.95 7.30 -5.78
C VAL A 45 7.49 8.57 -6.49
N ALA A 46 8.20 9.68 -6.33
CA ALA A 46 7.87 10.96 -6.95
C ALA A 46 7.92 10.90 -8.49
N MET A 47 8.89 10.18 -9.07
CA MET A 47 8.96 9.98 -10.53
C MET A 47 7.74 9.25 -11.10
N CYS A 48 7.14 8.34 -10.33
CA CYS A 48 5.95 7.60 -10.73
C CYS A 48 4.67 8.44 -10.61
N LEU A 49 4.62 9.34 -9.63
CA LEU A 49 3.44 10.14 -9.29
C LEU A 49 3.51 11.52 -9.98
N VAL A 50 3.40 11.52 -11.30
CA VAL A 50 3.35 12.75 -12.12
C VAL A 50 2.02 12.82 -12.87
N LYS A 51 1.37 13.99 -12.91
CA LYS A 51 0.07 14.16 -13.61
C LYS A 51 0.18 13.85 -15.10
N ASP A 52 1.17 14.45 -15.74
CA ASP A 52 1.49 14.22 -17.13
C ASP A 52 2.06 12.81 -17.32
N GLN A 53 1.32 11.97 -18.03
CA GLN A 53 1.70 10.59 -18.30
C GLN A 53 3.00 10.47 -19.08
N THR A 54 3.30 11.43 -19.96
CA THR A 54 4.47 11.36 -20.86
C THR A 54 5.78 11.57 -20.11
N LYS A 55 5.71 12.19 -18.92
CA LYS A 55 6.84 12.41 -18.03
C LYS A 55 7.11 11.22 -17.10
N ARG A 56 6.19 10.26 -17.00
CA ARG A 56 6.38 9.07 -16.18
C ARG A 56 7.41 8.15 -16.83
N PRO A 57 8.37 7.60 -16.07
CA PRO A 57 9.31 6.64 -16.62
C PRO A 57 8.59 5.33 -16.98
N THR A 58 9.04 4.66 -18.03
CA THR A 58 8.68 3.27 -18.29
C THR A 58 9.23 2.36 -17.18
N ALA A 59 8.67 1.16 -17.04
CA ALA A 59 9.17 0.18 -16.08
C ALA A 59 10.67 -0.12 -16.29
N GLU A 60 11.12 -0.26 -17.53
CA GLU A 60 12.54 -0.51 -17.85
C GLU A 60 13.45 0.65 -17.39
N LYS A 61 13.01 1.90 -17.57
CA LYS A 61 13.75 3.08 -17.09
C LYS A 61 13.74 3.16 -15.58
N LEU A 62 12.60 2.85 -14.95
CA LEU A 62 12.44 2.89 -13.49
C LEU A 62 13.33 1.85 -12.79
N LEU A 63 13.44 0.64 -13.34
CA LEU A 63 14.29 -0.43 -12.81
C LEU A 63 15.79 -0.07 -12.79
N LYS A 64 16.22 0.88 -13.63
CA LYS A 64 17.61 1.40 -13.65
C LYS A 64 17.86 2.43 -12.53
N HIS A 65 16.84 2.86 -11.78
CA HIS A 65 16.97 3.81 -10.68
C HIS A 65 17.81 3.25 -9.51
N SER A 66 18.52 4.13 -8.79
CA SER A 66 19.42 3.76 -7.68
C SER A 66 18.74 2.94 -6.58
N PHE A 67 17.44 3.17 -6.36
CA PHE A 67 16.64 2.42 -5.37
C PHE A 67 16.66 0.91 -5.65
N PHE A 68 16.60 0.51 -6.92
CA PHE A 68 16.58 -0.89 -7.33
C PHE A 68 17.96 -1.51 -7.51
N LYS A 69 19.03 -0.70 -7.51
CA LYS A 69 20.41 -1.22 -7.62
C LYS A 69 20.90 -1.88 -6.33
N ASN A 70 20.35 -1.48 -5.19
CA ASN A 70 20.79 -1.93 -3.87
C ASN A 70 19.80 -2.92 -3.23
N THR A 71 19.09 -3.71 -4.03
CA THR A 71 18.11 -4.68 -3.51
C THR A 71 18.79 -5.92 -2.95
N LYS A 72 18.29 -6.43 -1.82
CA LYS A 72 18.73 -7.71 -1.26
C LYS A 72 18.34 -8.87 -2.18
N ALA A 73 19.10 -9.96 -2.12
CA ALA A 73 18.79 -11.17 -2.85
C ALA A 73 17.34 -11.64 -2.54
N PRO A 74 16.56 -12.05 -3.56
CA PRO A 74 15.16 -12.44 -3.37
C PRO A 74 14.98 -13.47 -2.26
N GLN A 75 15.88 -14.44 -2.18
CA GLN A 75 15.85 -15.53 -1.21
C GLN A 75 15.89 -15.02 0.24
N LEU A 76 16.71 -14.01 0.52
CA LEU A 76 16.84 -13.41 1.84
C LEU A 76 15.60 -12.59 2.20
N THR A 77 15.08 -11.83 1.24
CA THR A 77 13.90 -10.99 1.41
C THR A 77 12.67 -11.85 1.70
N VAL A 78 12.40 -12.87 0.87
CA VAL A 78 11.26 -13.78 1.04
C VAL A 78 11.32 -14.48 2.40
N LYS A 79 12.50 -15.00 2.77
CA LYS A 79 12.68 -15.61 4.09
C LYS A 79 12.39 -14.61 5.21
N SER A 80 12.97 -13.40 5.17
CA SER A 80 12.76 -12.40 6.22
C SER A 80 11.31 -11.94 6.38
N ILE A 81 10.51 -11.98 5.30
CA ILE A 81 9.11 -11.58 5.34
C ILE A 81 8.22 -12.73 5.76
N LEU A 82 8.51 -13.97 5.34
CA LEU A 82 7.60 -15.11 5.48
C LEU A 82 7.91 -16.08 6.63
N THR A 83 9.09 -16.02 7.25
CA THR A 83 9.53 -17.05 8.23
C THR A 83 8.57 -17.19 9.42
N ASP A 84 8.01 -16.09 9.91
CA ASP A 84 7.16 -16.08 11.10
C ASP A 84 5.65 -16.15 10.78
N LEU A 85 5.29 -16.38 9.50
CA LEU A 85 3.90 -16.47 9.09
C LEU A 85 3.47 -17.95 8.97
N PRO A 86 2.29 -18.30 9.50
CA PRO A 86 1.71 -19.60 9.23
C PRO A 86 1.43 -19.74 7.72
N PRO A 87 1.31 -20.98 7.22
CA PRO A 87 1.05 -21.21 5.82
C PRO A 87 -0.19 -20.49 5.30
N LEU A 88 -0.20 -20.18 4.00
CA LEU A 88 -1.22 -19.33 3.39
C LEU A 88 -2.63 -19.86 3.62
N TRP A 89 -2.84 -21.18 3.53
CA TRP A 89 -4.15 -21.80 3.70
C TRP A 89 -4.70 -21.61 5.12
N ASP A 90 -3.86 -21.72 6.15
CA ASP A 90 -4.27 -21.51 7.54
C ASP A 90 -4.68 -20.05 7.78
N ARG A 91 -3.94 -19.12 7.18
CA ARG A 91 -4.28 -17.69 7.23
C ARG A 91 -5.62 -17.40 6.55
N VAL A 92 -5.86 -17.97 5.38
CA VAL A 92 -7.13 -17.78 4.64
C VAL A 92 -8.29 -18.34 5.44
N LYS A 93 -8.14 -19.54 6.01
CA LYS A 93 -9.17 -20.16 6.86
C LYS A 93 -9.47 -19.29 8.08
N ALA A 94 -8.44 -18.77 8.75
CA ALA A 94 -8.62 -17.88 9.90
C ALA A 94 -9.33 -16.56 9.53
N LEU A 95 -9.08 -16.01 8.34
CA LEU A 95 -9.80 -14.83 7.84
C LEU A 95 -11.27 -15.14 7.58
N GLN A 96 -11.58 -16.24 6.89
CA GLN A 96 -12.97 -16.66 6.64
C GLN A 96 -13.75 -16.87 7.94
N GLN A 97 -13.12 -17.46 8.96
CA GLN A 97 -13.72 -17.63 10.28
C GLN A 97 -13.99 -16.30 10.98
N LYS A 98 -13.06 -15.33 10.88
CA LYS A 98 -13.24 -13.98 11.43
C LYS A 98 -14.36 -13.22 10.72
N ASP A 99 -14.41 -13.30 9.40
CA ASP A 99 -15.44 -12.64 8.59
C ASP A 99 -16.82 -13.22 8.90
N ALA A 100 -16.94 -14.56 8.97
CA ALA A 100 -18.18 -15.23 9.35
C ALA A 100 -18.63 -14.86 10.77
N ALA A 101 -17.70 -14.77 11.72
CA ALA A 101 -18.01 -14.34 13.09
C ALA A 101 -18.48 -12.88 13.16
N HIS A 102 -17.87 -11.99 12.38
CA HIS A 102 -18.27 -10.58 12.30
C HIS A 102 -19.69 -10.44 11.69
N LEU A 103 -19.98 -11.17 10.61
CA LEU A 103 -21.31 -11.23 10.00
C LEU A 103 -22.37 -11.71 10.99
N ALA A 104 -22.12 -12.81 11.70
CA ALA A 104 -23.05 -13.32 12.70
C ALA A 104 -23.30 -12.33 13.85
N SER A 105 -22.25 -11.63 14.31
CA SER A 105 -22.37 -10.58 15.33
C SER A 105 -23.22 -9.41 14.86
N SER A 106 -23.01 -8.94 13.61
CA SER A 106 -23.80 -7.86 13.04
C SER A 106 -25.27 -8.25 12.82
N GLU A 107 -25.54 -9.50 12.43
CA GLU A 107 -26.90 -10.03 12.30
C GLU A 107 -27.62 -10.11 13.66
N GLN A 108 -26.94 -10.57 14.70
CA GLN A 108 -27.49 -10.62 16.07
C GLN A 108 -27.76 -9.22 16.64
N GLU A 109 -26.87 -8.25 16.40
CA GLU A 109 -27.11 -6.86 16.78
C GLU A 109 -28.32 -6.27 16.03
N ALA A 110 -28.42 -6.50 14.72
CA ALA A 110 -29.56 -6.02 13.93
C ALA A 110 -30.90 -6.62 14.40
N LEU A 111 -30.92 -7.92 14.76
CA LEU A 111 -32.09 -8.59 15.32
C LEU A 111 -32.47 -8.09 16.72
N SER A 112 -31.50 -7.58 17.50
CA SER A 112 -31.75 -7.01 18.83
C SER A 112 -32.33 -5.60 18.82
N MET A 113 -32.25 -4.91 17.67
CA MET A 113 -32.78 -3.56 17.46
C MET A 113 -34.20 -3.53 16.87
N VAL A 114 -34.81 -4.70 16.61
CA VAL A 114 -36.20 -4.88 16.13
C VAL A 114 -37.06 -5.42 17.25
#